data_AF-A0A7S4EP70-F1
#
_entry.id   AF-A0A7S4EP70-F1
#
_cell.length_a   1.000
_cell.length_b   1.000
_cell.length_c   1.000
_cell.angle_alpha   90.00
_cell.angle_beta   90.00
_cell.angle_gamma   90.00
#
_symmetry.space_group_name_H-M   'P 1'
#
loop_
_entity.id
_entity.type
_entity.pdbx_description
1 polymer ?
#
loop_
_entity_poly.entity_id
_entity_poly.type
_entity_poly.pdbx_seq_one_letter_code
_entity_poly.pdbx_strand_id
1 'polypeptide(L)'
;MKIIFANVSTLSYMLLSLMPCSTAGQGVDNCSGVKKNFPVQSLGTCLTDWEDSNRGDVKSYPDDFEGLSSKVEVWKCPSENKRVIISNGVPDHDVTIYNSNALCEINWVVEMPLNPTQANSRTEVPIRGMIAMAINGVPAYGPQESDSLNAVEITESDKTGAGFWYGHSGADNVWHVHNPQMGEETVTSDELLGYAMDGFPIYGPLDDDSVGDLDACNGMVVDGNYQYHVRTFEQVDETLEYCNGDSAETNWNYILGCYSGSVDGTEIYDSTTYTLNDDCVPDDTSSTDGPVVVDPTESPSVSPTDGPVVVDPTESPSVSPTDGPVVVDPTKSPSVSPTDGPVVVDPTESPTVSPTKNQESSCLDSPLKVQKYSTCQGVVDADKCSKKKFWSHCRVSCGKCNKCLDSLQKLKLSQKVTIIFEKNGETVTKKKKKFKCKQVKKATNKDDICQNYSDVATSCPKTCGGC
;
A
#
# COMPACT_ATOMS: atom_id res chain seq x y z
N MET A 1 -88.40 31.53 -34.08
CA MET A 1 -87.63 30.35 -33.63
C MET A 1 -86.19 30.56 -34.12
N LYS A 2 -85.23 30.54 -33.17
CA LYS A 2 -83.78 30.91 -33.26
C LYS A 2 -83.09 30.46 -34.55
N ILE A 3 -82.45 31.33 -35.36
CA ILE A 3 -81.14 32.04 -35.25
C ILE A 3 -79.92 31.12 -35.07
N ILE A 4 -79.03 31.19 -36.06
CA ILE A 4 -77.76 30.51 -36.31
C ILE A 4 -76.61 31.34 -35.72
N PHE A 5 -75.55 30.69 -35.19
CA PHE A 5 -74.13 30.78 -35.57
C PHE A 5 -73.15 30.51 -34.41
N ALA A 6 -72.00 29.97 -34.83
CA ALA A 6 -70.78 29.56 -34.13
C ALA A 6 -70.21 30.61 -33.15
N ASN A 7 -69.24 30.35 -32.26
CA ASN A 7 -67.93 29.76 -32.51
C ASN A 7 -67.09 29.72 -31.20
N VAL A 8 -66.00 28.94 -31.20
CA VAL A 8 -64.78 28.97 -30.35
C VAL A 8 -64.90 28.58 -28.86
N SER A 9 -64.17 27.52 -28.45
CA SER A 9 -63.75 27.32 -27.05
C SER A 9 -62.23 27.41 -26.92
N THR A 10 -61.76 28.39 -26.18
CA THR A 10 -60.38 28.54 -25.71
C THR A 10 -60.20 27.82 -24.37
N LEU A 11 -59.13 27.01 -24.26
CA LEU A 11 -58.64 26.46 -23.00
C LEU A 11 -57.95 27.57 -22.20
N SER A 12 -58.29 27.67 -20.92
CA SER A 12 -57.51 28.40 -19.91
C SER A 12 -57.45 27.51 -18.67
N TYR A 13 -56.29 26.93 -18.38
CA TYR A 13 -56.04 26.19 -17.14
C TYR A 13 -55.44 27.16 -16.11
N MET A 14 -56.20 27.37 -15.04
CA MET A 14 -55.78 28.08 -13.83
C MET A 14 -55.02 27.07 -12.96
N LEU A 15 -53.72 27.29 -12.71
CA LEU A 15 -52.93 26.51 -11.76
C LEU A 15 -53.46 26.76 -10.34
N LEU A 16 -53.98 25.71 -9.70
CA LEU A 16 -54.27 25.69 -8.27
C LEU A 16 -53.04 25.13 -7.55
N SER A 17 -52.48 25.94 -6.64
CA SER A 17 -51.35 25.61 -5.78
C SER A 17 -51.65 24.41 -4.88
N LEU A 18 -50.88 23.33 -5.05
CA LEU A 18 -50.70 22.28 -4.05
C LEU A 18 -49.22 22.29 -3.66
N MET A 19 -48.93 22.69 -2.42
CA MET A 19 -47.63 22.49 -1.79
C MET A 19 -47.35 20.98 -1.68
N PRO A 20 -46.24 20.46 -2.22
CA PRO A 20 -45.81 19.12 -1.89
C PRO A 20 -45.19 19.09 -0.49
N CYS A 21 -45.70 18.14 0.29
CA CYS A 21 -45.15 17.62 1.52
C CYS A 21 -43.63 17.39 1.37
N SER A 22 -42.85 17.84 2.36
CA SER A 22 -41.41 17.58 2.43
C SER A 22 -41.15 16.07 2.56
N THR A 23 -40.73 15.43 1.47
CA THR A 23 -40.01 14.17 1.54
C THR A 23 -38.53 14.50 1.67
N ALA A 24 -38.03 14.39 2.89
CA ALA A 24 -36.61 14.18 3.15
C ALA A 24 -36.15 12.89 2.45
N GLY A 25 -34.92 12.90 1.93
CA GLY A 25 -34.21 11.70 1.46
C GLY A 25 -33.95 11.62 -0.04
N GLN A 26 -33.20 12.58 -0.59
CA GLN A 26 -32.31 12.32 -1.73
C GLN A 26 -30.93 12.85 -1.32
N GLY A 27 -30.09 11.97 -0.77
CA GLY A 27 -28.70 12.29 -0.42
C GLY A 27 -27.90 12.46 -1.70
N VAL A 28 -27.51 13.70 -2.00
CA VAL A 28 -26.53 14.03 -3.04
C VAL A 28 -25.43 14.81 -2.33
N ASP A 29 -24.65 14.10 -1.52
CA ASP A 29 -23.55 14.69 -0.77
C ASP A 29 -22.33 14.77 -1.70
N ASN A 30 -22.26 15.85 -2.49
CA ASN A 30 -21.08 16.18 -3.28
C ASN A 30 -20.25 17.20 -2.50
N CYS A 31 -18.99 16.89 -2.22
CA CYS A 31 -18.03 17.91 -1.82
C CYS A 31 -17.96 19.01 -2.91
N SER A 32 -17.55 20.21 -2.51
CA SER A 32 -17.69 21.44 -3.30
C SER A 32 -16.66 21.61 -4.42
N GLY A 33 -15.68 20.71 -4.55
CA GLY A 33 -14.50 20.90 -5.38
C GLY A 33 -14.70 20.55 -6.86
N VAL A 34 -13.77 21.07 -7.66
CA VAL A 34 -13.63 20.70 -9.07
C VAL A 34 -12.99 19.31 -9.11
N LYS A 35 -13.65 18.39 -9.81
CA LYS A 35 -13.20 17.00 -9.99
C LYS A 35 -13.10 16.64 -11.46
N LYS A 36 -12.05 15.88 -11.81
CA LYS A 36 -11.89 15.26 -13.13
C LYS A 36 -12.06 13.75 -12.95
N ASN A 37 -13.12 13.20 -13.53
CA ASN A 37 -13.30 11.76 -13.58
C ASN A 37 -12.47 11.20 -14.74
N PHE A 38 -11.93 10.01 -14.53
CA PHE A 38 -11.16 9.30 -15.53
C PHE A 38 -11.99 8.15 -16.11
N PRO A 39 -12.12 8.05 -17.45
CA PRO A 39 -13.01 7.09 -18.08
C PRO A 39 -12.43 5.67 -18.04
N VAL A 40 -13.32 4.70 -17.80
CA VAL A 40 -13.01 3.28 -17.94
C VAL A 40 -12.86 2.90 -19.41
N GLN A 41 -11.87 2.06 -19.72
CA GLN A 41 -11.55 1.60 -21.07
C GLN A 41 -12.26 0.29 -21.42
N SER A 42 -12.03 -0.24 -22.62
CA SER A 42 -12.68 -1.49 -23.02
C SER A 42 -12.25 -2.67 -22.14
N LEU A 43 -13.19 -3.59 -21.96
CA LEU A 43 -12.98 -4.86 -21.27
C LEU A 43 -12.21 -5.84 -22.17
N GLY A 44 -11.27 -6.55 -21.56
CA GLY A 44 -10.63 -7.74 -22.10
C GLY A 44 -11.29 -9.02 -21.61
N THR A 45 -10.49 -9.99 -21.19
CA THR A 45 -10.98 -11.29 -20.71
C THR A 45 -11.44 -11.20 -19.25
N CYS A 46 -12.54 -11.86 -18.92
CA CYS A 46 -13.10 -11.93 -17.56
C CYS A 46 -12.97 -13.31 -16.96
N LEU A 47 -12.86 -13.40 -15.63
CA LEU A 47 -13.02 -14.66 -14.92
C LEU A 47 -14.45 -15.19 -15.08
N THR A 48 -14.58 -16.45 -15.48
CA THR A 48 -15.88 -17.04 -15.82
C THR A 48 -16.52 -17.78 -14.64
N ASP A 49 -15.72 -18.35 -13.74
CA ASP A 49 -16.17 -19.06 -12.54
C ASP A 49 -16.49 -18.13 -11.34
N TRP A 50 -16.65 -16.83 -11.60
CA TRP A 50 -17.00 -15.84 -10.59
C TRP A 50 -18.44 -16.01 -10.08
N GLU A 51 -19.37 -16.37 -10.97
CA GLU A 51 -20.79 -16.52 -10.65
C GLU A 51 -21.09 -17.66 -9.66
N ASP A 52 -20.21 -18.67 -9.62
CA ASP A 52 -20.31 -19.82 -8.71
C ASP A 52 -19.76 -19.53 -7.30
N SER A 53 -19.20 -18.34 -7.09
CA SER A 53 -18.53 -17.97 -5.86
C SER A 53 -19.43 -17.19 -4.90
N ASN A 54 -19.21 -17.36 -3.60
CA ASN A 54 -19.91 -16.62 -2.56
C ASN A 54 -19.04 -15.47 -2.05
N ARG A 55 -19.70 -14.44 -1.53
CA ARG A 55 -19.04 -13.36 -0.81
C ARG A 55 -18.18 -13.89 0.34
N GLY A 56 -16.90 -13.52 0.35
CA GLY A 56 -15.89 -13.98 1.29
C GLY A 56 -15.08 -15.21 0.85
N ASP A 57 -15.43 -15.83 -0.29
CA ASP A 57 -14.57 -16.83 -0.92
C ASP A 57 -13.29 -16.16 -1.44
N VAL A 58 -12.19 -16.92 -1.51
CA VAL A 58 -10.89 -16.44 -1.97
C VAL A 58 -10.58 -17.10 -3.30
N LYS A 59 -10.12 -16.31 -4.28
CA LYS A 59 -9.47 -16.78 -5.51
C LYS A 59 -7.98 -16.60 -5.33
N SER A 60 -7.25 -17.70 -5.39
CA SER A 60 -5.80 -17.72 -5.21
C SER A 60 -5.11 -17.36 -6.51
N TYR A 61 -4.18 -16.41 -6.49
CA TYR A 61 -3.40 -16.05 -7.67
C TYR A 61 -2.14 -16.93 -7.76
N PRO A 62 -1.74 -17.42 -8.95
CA PRO A 62 -2.44 -17.34 -10.24
C PRO A 62 -3.41 -18.50 -10.49
N ASP A 63 -3.48 -19.50 -9.60
CA ASP A 63 -4.11 -20.79 -9.86
C ASP A 63 -5.62 -20.70 -10.17
N ASP A 64 -6.35 -19.82 -9.48
CA ASP A 64 -7.80 -19.64 -9.64
C ASP A 64 -8.16 -18.53 -10.65
N PHE A 65 -7.18 -18.00 -11.39
CA PHE A 65 -7.38 -16.88 -12.33
C PHE A 65 -7.62 -17.33 -13.78
N GLU A 66 -7.89 -18.61 -14.04
CA GLU A 66 -8.23 -19.13 -15.37
C GLU A 66 -7.22 -18.78 -16.49
N GLY A 67 -5.94 -18.56 -16.12
CA GLY A 67 -4.89 -18.14 -17.03
C GLY A 67 -4.79 -16.61 -17.26
N LEU A 68 -5.67 -15.82 -16.65
CA LEU A 68 -5.45 -14.39 -16.48
C LEU A 68 -4.22 -14.17 -15.61
N SER A 69 -3.32 -13.32 -16.06
CA SER A 69 -2.11 -12.92 -15.35
C SER A 69 -2.09 -11.41 -15.21
N SER A 70 -1.51 -10.91 -14.12
CA SER A 70 -1.24 -9.49 -14.00
C SER A 70 -0.24 -9.03 -15.07
N LYS A 71 -0.54 -7.90 -15.71
CA LYS A 71 0.34 -7.25 -16.69
C LYS A 71 0.37 -5.76 -16.40
N VAL A 72 1.58 -5.25 -16.21
CA VAL A 72 1.85 -3.83 -16.07
C VAL A 72 3.21 -3.50 -16.67
N GLU A 73 3.27 -2.39 -17.39
CA GLU A 73 4.49 -1.80 -17.89
C GLU A 73 4.47 -0.31 -17.59
N VAL A 74 5.53 0.20 -16.98
CA VAL A 74 5.70 1.63 -16.72
C VAL A 74 6.80 2.16 -17.61
N TRP A 75 6.51 3.23 -18.33
CA TRP A 75 7.38 3.83 -19.33
C TRP A 75 7.64 5.30 -19.03
N LYS A 76 8.86 5.75 -19.32
CA LYS A 76 9.25 7.15 -19.36
C LYS A 76 9.40 7.57 -20.81
N CYS A 77 8.67 8.60 -21.24
CA CYS A 77 8.67 9.13 -22.60
C CYS A 77 9.22 10.58 -22.57
N PRO A 78 10.54 10.78 -22.71
CA PRO A 78 11.18 12.08 -22.50
C PRO A 78 10.73 13.17 -23.48
N SER A 79 10.47 12.82 -24.74
CA SER A 79 10.12 13.77 -25.80
C SER A 79 8.80 14.51 -25.51
N GLU A 80 7.86 13.81 -24.89
CA GLU A 80 6.53 14.32 -24.53
C GLU A 80 6.45 14.70 -23.05
N ASN A 81 7.50 14.47 -22.27
CA ASN A 81 7.54 14.64 -20.83
C ASN A 81 6.39 13.88 -20.14
N LYS A 82 6.18 12.64 -20.56
CA LYS A 82 5.10 11.75 -20.06
C LYS A 82 5.66 10.50 -19.38
N ARG A 83 4.96 10.08 -18.32
CA ARG A 83 4.99 8.71 -17.81
C ARG A 83 3.78 7.99 -18.39
N VAL A 84 3.96 6.76 -18.87
CA VAL A 84 2.88 5.95 -19.43
C VAL A 84 2.81 4.64 -18.66
N ILE A 85 1.65 4.32 -18.09
CA ILE A 85 1.40 3.02 -17.46
C ILE A 85 0.43 2.25 -18.36
N ILE A 86 0.90 1.13 -18.91
CA ILE A 86 0.08 0.20 -19.68
C ILE A 86 -0.22 -0.99 -18.77
N SER A 87 -1.49 -1.29 -18.52
CA SER A 87 -1.86 -2.39 -17.64
C SER A 87 -3.14 -3.09 -18.07
N ASN A 88 -3.31 -4.35 -17.66
CA ASN A 88 -4.59 -5.04 -17.76
C ASN A 88 -5.46 -4.92 -16.49
N GLY A 89 -4.99 -4.25 -15.42
CA GLY A 89 -5.76 -4.05 -14.18
C GLY A 89 -5.98 -5.30 -13.35
N VAL A 90 -5.35 -6.43 -13.70
CA VAL A 90 -5.47 -7.68 -12.96
C VAL A 90 -4.50 -7.67 -11.78
N PRO A 91 -4.95 -7.92 -10.54
CA PRO A 91 -4.09 -8.02 -9.37
C PRO A 91 -3.16 -9.24 -9.46
N ASP A 92 -2.00 -9.12 -8.83
CA ASP A 92 -0.93 -10.11 -8.75
C ASP A 92 -0.94 -10.91 -7.43
N HIS A 93 -2.08 -10.91 -6.75
CA HIS A 93 -2.26 -11.49 -5.42
C HIS A 93 -3.65 -12.10 -5.24
N ASP A 94 -3.82 -12.87 -4.17
CA ASP A 94 -5.10 -13.49 -3.81
C ASP A 94 -6.19 -12.44 -3.59
N VAL A 95 -7.34 -12.63 -4.22
CA VAL A 95 -8.49 -11.74 -4.09
C VAL A 95 -9.61 -12.38 -3.28
N THR A 96 -10.25 -11.59 -2.42
CA THR A 96 -11.45 -12.02 -1.71
C THR A 96 -12.69 -11.48 -2.42
N ILE A 97 -13.64 -12.36 -2.70
CA ILE A 97 -14.83 -12.02 -3.47
C ILE A 97 -15.77 -11.19 -2.60
N TYR A 98 -15.98 -9.96 -3.02
CA TYR A 98 -16.86 -9.02 -2.33
C TYR A 98 -18.28 -9.02 -2.90
N ASN A 99 -18.43 -9.04 -4.22
CA ASN A 99 -19.70 -8.93 -4.92
C ASN A 99 -19.72 -9.85 -6.15
N SER A 100 -20.84 -9.87 -6.88
CA SER A 100 -21.04 -10.72 -8.05
C SER A 100 -20.43 -10.17 -9.35
N ASN A 101 -19.80 -8.98 -9.33
CA ASN A 101 -19.17 -8.43 -10.51
C ASN A 101 -17.84 -9.16 -10.72
N ALA A 102 -17.71 -9.87 -11.84
CA ALA A 102 -16.49 -10.56 -12.17
C ALA A 102 -15.30 -9.60 -12.31
N LEU A 103 -14.11 -10.07 -11.97
CA LEU A 103 -12.85 -9.42 -12.31
C LEU A 103 -12.57 -9.63 -13.80
N CYS A 104 -12.32 -8.53 -14.51
CA CYS A 104 -11.96 -8.54 -15.92
C CYS A 104 -10.66 -7.78 -16.16
N GLU A 105 -9.93 -8.17 -17.20
CA GLU A 105 -8.92 -7.32 -17.80
C GLU A 105 -9.56 -6.02 -18.30
N ILE A 106 -8.85 -4.92 -18.15
CA ILE A 106 -9.20 -3.63 -18.72
C ILE A 106 -8.02 -3.13 -19.51
N ASN A 107 -8.25 -2.64 -20.72
CA ASN A 107 -7.19 -2.20 -21.63
C ASN A 107 -6.64 -0.82 -21.24
N TRP A 108 -6.02 -0.69 -20.06
CA TRP A 108 -5.54 0.58 -19.53
C TRP A 108 -4.28 1.07 -20.24
N VAL A 109 -4.31 2.33 -20.65
CA VAL A 109 -3.12 3.17 -20.81
C VAL A 109 -3.35 4.46 -20.05
N VAL A 110 -2.52 4.76 -19.06
CA VAL A 110 -2.59 5.99 -18.28
C VAL A 110 -1.35 6.82 -18.58
N GLU A 111 -1.54 7.92 -19.30
CA GLU A 111 -0.49 8.92 -19.51
C GLU A 111 -0.58 10.00 -18.44
N MET A 112 0.53 10.27 -17.77
CA MET A 112 0.67 11.29 -16.73
C MET A 112 1.88 12.17 -17.00
N PRO A 113 1.97 13.39 -16.43
CA PRO A 113 3.19 14.18 -16.48
C PRO A 113 4.38 13.39 -15.88
N LEU A 114 5.50 13.31 -16.61
CA LEU A 114 6.73 12.68 -16.11
C LEU A 114 7.35 13.48 -14.96
N ASN A 115 7.33 14.81 -15.10
CA ASN A 115 7.81 15.78 -14.12
C ASN A 115 6.64 16.68 -13.69
N PRO A 116 5.76 16.19 -12.80
CA PRO A 116 4.63 16.95 -12.29
C PRO A 116 5.10 18.17 -11.49
N THR A 117 4.26 19.20 -11.46
CA THR A 117 4.52 20.43 -10.69
C THR A 117 3.31 20.73 -9.82
N GLN A 118 3.57 21.26 -8.62
CA GLN A 118 2.50 21.67 -7.72
C GLN A 118 1.71 22.82 -8.37
N ALA A 119 0.39 22.71 -8.37
CA ALA A 119 -0.52 23.71 -8.88
C ALA A 119 -0.74 24.82 -7.84
N ASN A 120 -1.17 26.00 -8.30
CA ASN A 120 -1.51 27.11 -7.41
C ASN A 120 -2.79 26.87 -6.60
N SER A 121 -3.57 25.85 -6.97
CA SER A 121 -4.82 25.47 -6.32
C SER A 121 -4.93 23.94 -6.30
N ARG A 122 -5.42 23.40 -5.19
CA ARG A 122 -5.68 21.97 -5.03
C ARG A 122 -6.93 21.55 -5.79
N THR A 123 -6.92 20.32 -6.31
CA THR A 123 -8.05 19.70 -7.01
C THR A 123 -8.62 18.58 -6.16
N GLU A 124 -9.94 18.48 -6.08
CA GLU A 124 -10.60 17.39 -5.33
C GLU A 124 -10.40 16.06 -6.07
N VAL A 125 -10.13 14.99 -5.33
CA VAL A 125 -10.13 13.64 -5.89
C VAL A 125 -11.56 13.20 -6.25
N PRO A 126 -11.75 12.39 -7.31
CA PRO A 126 -13.03 11.75 -7.55
C PRO A 126 -13.55 11.02 -6.31
N ILE A 127 -14.76 11.37 -5.88
CA ILE A 127 -15.47 10.65 -4.80
C ILE A 127 -15.62 9.16 -5.14
N ARG A 128 -15.83 8.87 -6.43
CA ARG A 128 -15.96 7.54 -7.00
C ARG A 128 -15.15 7.48 -8.28
N GLY A 129 -14.34 6.45 -8.41
CA GLY A 129 -13.46 6.28 -9.56
C GLY A 129 -11.99 6.30 -9.17
N MET A 130 -11.17 6.11 -10.20
CA MET A 130 -9.72 6.05 -10.08
C MET A 130 -9.15 7.37 -9.57
N ILE A 131 -8.31 7.29 -8.54
CA ILE A 131 -7.57 8.43 -8.01
C ILE A 131 -6.06 8.31 -8.20
N ALA A 132 -5.58 7.08 -8.38
CA ALA A 132 -4.19 6.71 -8.61
C ALA A 132 -4.09 5.36 -9.33
N MET A 133 -2.92 5.06 -9.87
CA MET A 133 -2.57 3.75 -10.42
C MET A 133 -1.43 3.18 -9.59
N ALA A 134 -1.60 1.97 -9.04
CA ALA A 134 -0.56 1.28 -8.31
C ALA A 134 0.54 0.77 -9.26
N ILE A 135 1.74 0.51 -8.73
CA ILE A 135 2.85 -0.01 -9.54
C ILE A 135 2.60 -1.42 -10.08
N ASN A 136 1.73 -2.21 -9.42
CA ASN A 136 1.27 -3.50 -9.93
C ASN A 136 0.17 -3.38 -11.01
N GLY A 137 -0.18 -2.16 -11.41
CA GLY A 137 -1.14 -1.88 -12.48
C GLY A 137 -2.62 -1.94 -12.07
N VAL A 138 -2.92 -2.13 -10.78
CA VAL A 138 -4.29 -2.07 -10.28
C VAL A 138 -4.66 -0.62 -9.96
N PRO A 139 -5.82 -0.13 -10.42
CA PRO A 139 -6.27 1.21 -10.06
C PRO A 139 -6.65 1.29 -8.58
N ALA A 140 -6.28 2.40 -7.95
CA ALA A 140 -6.68 2.73 -6.59
C ALA A 140 -7.80 3.76 -6.59
N TYR A 141 -8.84 3.52 -5.79
CA TYR A 141 -10.03 4.36 -5.70
C TYR A 141 -10.07 5.08 -4.35
N GLY A 142 -10.77 6.22 -4.29
CA GLY A 142 -11.02 6.93 -3.04
C GLY A 142 -11.80 6.08 -2.05
N PRO A 143 -11.86 6.44 -0.77
CA PRO A 143 -12.40 5.59 0.29
C PRO A 143 -13.93 5.55 0.33
N GLN A 144 -14.65 6.15 -0.62
CA GLN A 144 -16.11 6.23 -0.56
C GLN A 144 -16.78 5.27 -1.54
N GLU A 145 -17.64 4.42 -0.99
CA GLU A 145 -18.39 3.40 -1.72
C GLU A 145 -19.68 3.89 -2.37
N SER A 146 -20.26 3.02 -3.19
CA SER A 146 -21.70 2.91 -3.54
C SER A 146 -22.69 3.79 -2.78
N ASP A 147 -22.71 3.51 -1.49
CA ASP A 147 -23.68 3.90 -0.48
C ASP A 147 -23.19 5.08 0.39
N SER A 148 -22.07 5.68 0.03
CA SER A 148 -21.39 6.77 0.76
C SER A 148 -20.67 6.32 2.03
N LEU A 149 -20.57 5.01 2.28
CA LEU A 149 -19.83 4.46 3.42
C LEU A 149 -18.33 4.42 3.15
N ASN A 150 -17.53 4.49 4.21
CA ASN A 150 -16.07 4.38 4.15
C ASN A 150 -15.63 2.95 3.79
N ALA A 151 -15.19 2.72 2.55
CA ALA A 151 -14.71 1.45 1.97
C ALA A 151 -13.66 0.74 2.83
N VAL A 152 -12.91 1.51 3.60
CA VAL A 152 -11.76 1.07 4.39
C VAL A 152 -12.16 0.58 5.79
N GLU A 153 -13.39 0.87 6.24
CA GLU A 153 -13.85 0.53 7.59
C GLU A 153 -14.29 -0.95 7.73
N ILE A 154 -13.70 -1.65 8.70
CA ILE A 154 -13.93 -3.09 8.97
C ILE A 154 -15.24 -3.35 9.75
N THR A 155 -15.86 -2.32 10.31
CA THR A 155 -16.98 -2.47 11.25
C THR A 155 -18.28 -2.91 10.57
N GLU A 156 -18.40 -2.68 9.26
CA GLU A 156 -19.57 -3.06 8.47
C GLU A 156 -19.52 -4.54 8.10
N SER A 157 -20.56 -5.29 8.51
CA SER A 157 -20.71 -6.70 8.10
C SER A 157 -20.77 -6.85 6.58
N ASP A 158 -21.13 -5.77 5.89
CA ASP A 158 -21.16 -5.72 4.45
C ASP A 158 -19.81 -5.51 3.78
N LYS A 159 -18.72 -5.35 4.55
CA LYS A 159 -17.32 -5.27 4.04
C LYS A 159 -16.44 -6.46 4.37
N THR A 160 -16.94 -7.40 5.19
CA THR A 160 -16.18 -8.59 5.62
C THR A 160 -15.76 -9.57 4.50
N GLY A 161 -16.11 -9.30 3.24
CA GLY A 161 -15.75 -10.09 2.07
C GLY A 161 -14.73 -9.44 1.13
N ALA A 162 -14.31 -8.18 1.36
CA ALA A 162 -13.32 -7.52 0.51
C ALA A 162 -11.86 -7.87 0.88
N GLY A 163 -11.67 -8.71 1.89
CA GLY A 163 -10.35 -9.20 2.31
C GLY A 163 -9.46 -8.12 2.91
N PHE A 164 -8.16 -8.37 2.89
CA PHE A 164 -7.14 -7.43 3.35
C PHE A 164 -7.03 -6.19 2.44
N TRP A 165 -7.14 -6.41 1.12
CA TRP A 165 -6.98 -5.37 0.11
C TRP A 165 -8.13 -4.37 0.03
N TYR A 166 -9.25 -4.68 0.69
CA TYR A 166 -10.52 -3.99 0.52
C TYR A 166 -10.80 -3.72 -0.97
N GLY A 167 -10.46 -4.70 -1.80
CA GLY A 167 -10.54 -4.61 -3.24
C GLY A 167 -11.76 -5.34 -3.76
N HIS A 168 -12.33 -4.83 -4.84
CA HIS A 168 -13.43 -5.48 -5.53
C HIS A 168 -13.59 -4.97 -6.95
N SER A 169 -14.39 -5.69 -7.74
CA SER A 169 -14.85 -5.19 -9.03
C SER A 169 -16.03 -4.24 -8.88
N GLY A 170 -16.00 -3.12 -9.59
CA GLY A 170 -17.15 -2.24 -9.76
C GLY A 170 -18.23 -2.85 -10.65
N ALA A 171 -19.35 -2.14 -10.86
CA ALA A 171 -20.39 -2.56 -11.80
C ALA A 171 -19.92 -2.55 -13.27
N ASP A 172 -18.76 -1.94 -13.53
CA ASP A 172 -18.00 -1.89 -14.76
C ASP A 172 -16.98 -3.04 -14.88
N ASN A 173 -16.97 -3.98 -13.93
CA ASN A 173 -16.03 -5.10 -13.83
C ASN A 173 -14.56 -4.71 -13.64
N VAL A 174 -14.27 -3.45 -13.31
CA VAL A 174 -12.93 -2.98 -12.99
C VAL A 174 -12.58 -3.39 -11.56
N TRP A 175 -11.60 -4.28 -11.41
CA TRP A 175 -10.99 -4.54 -10.11
C TRP A 175 -10.19 -3.32 -9.66
N HIS A 176 -10.43 -2.86 -8.44
CA HIS A 176 -9.73 -1.75 -7.83
C HIS A 176 -9.53 -2.00 -6.33
N VAL A 177 -8.60 -1.26 -5.74
CA VAL A 177 -8.30 -1.32 -4.31
C VAL A 177 -8.67 -0.01 -3.61
N HIS A 178 -9.15 -0.14 -2.37
CA HIS A 178 -9.35 0.97 -1.45
C HIS A 178 -8.30 1.00 -0.32
N ASN A 179 -7.56 -0.10 -0.12
CA ASN A 179 -6.50 -0.18 0.90
C ASN A 179 -5.35 0.81 0.58
N PRO A 180 -4.88 1.61 1.55
CA PRO A 180 -3.78 2.55 1.39
C PRO A 180 -2.46 1.92 0.96
N GLN A 181 -2.25 0.63 1.18
CA GLN A 181 -1.04 -0.08 0.76
C GLN A 181 -1.06 -0.45 -0.73
N MET A 182 -2.14 -0.12 -1.46
CA MET A 182 -2.21 -0.14 -2.93
C MET A 182 -1.76 -1.46 -3.61
N GLY A 183 -1.96 -2.60 -2.95
CA GLY A 183 -1.58 -3.91 -3.51
C GLY A 183 -0.37 -4.57 -2.84
N GLU A 184 0.26 -3.90 -1.87
CA GLU A 184 1.36 -4.46 -1.06
C GLU A 184 0.93 -4.87 0.37
N GLU A 185 1.35 -6.06 0.84
CA GLU A 185 0.91 -6.57 2.16
C GLU A 185 1.60 -5.83 3.31
N THR A 186 2.83 -5.39 3.07
CA THR A 186 3.67 -4.66 4.00
C THR A 186 4.39 -3.58 3.24
N VAL A 187 4.36 -2.35 3.74
CA VAL A 187 4.96 -1.20 3.07
C VAL A 187 5.84 -0.42 4.02
N THR A 188 6.96 0.09 3.52
CA THR A 188 7.79 1.08 4.25
C THR A 188 7.57 2.49 3.70
N SER A 189 7.96 3.51 4.46
CA SER A 189 7.76 4.92 4.07
C SER A 189 8.48 5.31 2.78
N ASP A 190 9.56 4.61 2.41
CA ASP A 190 10.38 4.84 1.21
C ASP A 190 9.97 3.97 0.01
N GLU A 191 8.97 3.11 0.18
CA GLU A 191 8.49 2.22 -0.88
C GLU A 191 7.51 2.93 -1.80
N LEU A 192 7.81 2.93 -3.10
CA LEU A 192 6.94 3.49 -4.13
C LEU A 192 5.74 2.54 -4.34
N LEU A 193 4.53 3.05 -4.11
CA LEU A 193 3.30 2.27 -4.24
C LEU A 193 2.56 2.54 -5.55
N GLY A 194 2.74 3.73 -6.13
CA GLY A 194 2.05 4.10 -7.35
C GLY A 194 2.21 5.56 -7.70
N TYR A 195 1.35 6.01 -8.62
CA TYR A 195 1.31 7.39 -9.08
C TYR A 195 -0.12 7.94 -9.00
N ALA A 196 -0.25 9.11 -8.39
CA ALA A 196 -1.49 9.87 -8.36
C ALA A 196 -1.82 10.37 -9.77
N MET A 197 -3.11 10.62 -10.04
CA MET A 197 -3.53 11.10 -11.38
C MET A 197 -3.06 12.52 -11.72
N ASP A 198 -2.37 13.23 -10.82
CA ASP A 198 -1.64 14.48 -11.12
C ASP A 198 -0.15 14.23 -11.46
N GLY A 199 0.27 12.96 -11.51
CA GLY A 199 1.60 12.49 -11.91
C GLY A 199 2.60 12.31 -10.78
N PHE A 200 2.29 12.78 -9.56
CA PHE A 200 3.21 12.66 -8.43
C PHE A 200 3.28 11.22 -7.88
N PRO A 201 4.48 10.78 -7.43
CA PRO A 201 4.63 9.47 -6.81
C PRO A 201 3.93 9.39 -5.45
N ILE A 202 3.45 8.21 -5.13
CA ILE A 202 2.81 7.86 -3.85
C ILE A 202 3.68 6.82 -3.18
N TYR A 203 4.07 7.10 -1.93
CA TYR A 203 4.88 6.23 -1.10
C TYR A 203 4.10 5.68 0.08
N GLY A 204 4.68 4.66 0.74
CA GLY A 204 4.14 4.09 1.97
C GLY A 204 4.00 5.10 3.12
N PRO A 205 3.27 4.73 4.18
CA PRO A 205 2.94 5.64 5.27
C PRO A 205 4.16 6.04 6.09
N LEU A 206 4.13 7.27 6.59
CA LEU A 206 5.09 7.74 7.59
C LEU A 206 4.74 7.20 8.98
N ASP A 207 5.76 7.13 9.85
CA ASP A 207 5.56 6.92 11.28
C ASP A 207 4.71 8.05 11.89
N ASP A 208 3.95 7.73 12.94
CA ASP A 208 2.98 8.65 13.57
C ASP A 208 3.59 10.01 13.99
N ASP A 209 4.86 10.02 14.42
CA ASP A 209 5.56 11.24 14.83
C ASP A 209 5.89 12.17 13.64
N SER A 210 5.95 11.63 12.42
CA SER A 210 6.31 12.35 11.19
C SER A 210 5.09 12.71 10.33
N VAL A 211 3.92 12.15 10.64
CA VAL A 211 2.66 12.44 9.93
C VAL A 211 2.31 13.93 9.92
N GLY A 212 2.71 14.67 10.95
CA GLY A 212 2.50 16.11 11.05
C GLY A 212 3.27 16.95 10.03
N ASP A 213 4.25 16.36 9.33
CA ASP A 213 5.02 17.02 8.27
C ASP A 213 4.31 16.99 6.92
N LEU A 214 3.27 16.15 6.77
CA LEU A 214 2.46 16.09 5.57
C LEU A 214 1.56 17.32 5.44
N ASP A 215 1.40 17.78 4.22
CA ASP A 215 0.42 18.79 3.87
C ASP A 215 -1.01 18.20 3.86
N ALA A 216 -2.00 19.07 3.61
CA ALA A 216 -3.41 18.68 3.69
C ALA A 216 -3.86 17.70 2.58
N CYS A 217 -3.07 17.49 1.52
CA CYS A 217 -3.32 16.47 0.50
C CYS A 217 -2.57 15.16 0.79
N ASN A 218 -1.86 15.05 1.91
CA ASN A 218 -0.90 13.98 2.27
C ASN A 218 0.46 14.03 1.57
N GLY A 219 0.91 15.19 1.09
CA GLY A 219 2.21 15.27 0.44
C GLY A 219 3.24 16.09 1.20
N MET A 220 4.50 15.88 0.84
CA MET A 220 5.64 16.62 1.38
C MET A 220 6.74 16.74 0.33
N VAL A 221 7.70 17.63 0.57
CA VAL A 221 8.87 17.77 -0.30
C VAL A 221 10.05 17.01 0.30
N VAL A 222 10.55 16.02 -0.43
CA VAL A 222 11.74 15.22 -0.09
C VAL A 222 12.80 15.46 -1.16
N ASP A 223 13.99 15.90 -0.76
CA ASP A 223 15.11 16.21 -1.66
C ASP A 223 14.74 17.14 -2.84
N GLY A 224 13.81 18.07 -2.60
CA GLY A 224 13.34 19.04 -3.59
C GLY A 224 12.23 18.52 -4.52
N ASN A 225 11.77 17.28 -4.34
CA ASN A 225 10.68 16.69 -5.11
C ASN A 225 9.44 16.51 -4.22
N TYR A 226 8.28 16.88 -4.75
CA TYR A 226 7.03 16.64 -4.04
C TYR A 226 6.58 15.18 -4.23
N GLN A 227 6.13 14.56 -3.16
CA GLN A 227 5.61 13.20 -3.16
C GLN A 227 4.49 13.05 -2.14
N TYR A 228 3.57 12.11 -2.40
CA TYR A 228 2.53 11.74 -1.44
C TYR A 228 3.00 10.59 -0.55
N HIS A 229 2.43 10.53 0.65
CA HIS A 229 2.49 9.36 1.50
C HIS A 229 1.07 8.93 1.86
N VAL A 230 0.79 7.64 1.73
CA VAL A 230 -0.48 7.08 2.20
C VAL A 230 -0.56 7.16 3.72
N ARG A 231 -1.75 6.94 4.28
CA ARG A 231 -2.01 6.95 5.72
C ARG A 231 -2.40 5.57 6.19
N THR A 232 -1.94 5.18 7.38
CA THR A 232 -2.48 3.98 8.03
C THR A 232 -3.93 4.20 8.43
N PHE A 233 -4.66 3.12 8.71
CA PHE A 233 -6.06 3.22 9.13
C PHE A 233 -6.22 4.05 10.40
N GLU A 234 -5.30 3.89 11.34
CA GLU A 234 -5.31 4.58 12.63
C GLU A 234 -4.95 6.07 12.53
N GLN A 235 -4.30 6.48 11.44
CA GLN A 235 -3.90 7.87 11.21
C GLN A 235 -5.01 8.74 10.60
N VAL A 236 -6.13 8.13 10.18
CA VAL A 236 -7.26 8.84 9.58
C VAL A 236 -8.43 8.85 10.57
N ASP A 237 -8.98 10.04 10.84
CA ASP A 237 -10.17 10.18 11.69
C ASP A 237 -11.43 9.91 10.86
N GLU A 238 -11.83 8.64 10.82
CA GLU A 238 -13.04 8.18 10.11
C GLU A 238 -14.34 8.73 10.71
N THR A 239 -14.31 9.35 11.90
CA THR A 239 -15.52 9.92 12.52
C THR A 239 -15.92 11.26 11.92
N LEU A 240 -15.04 11.88 11.14
CA LEU A 240 -15.32 13.08 10.39
C LEU A 240 -16.15 12.75 9.14
N GLU A 241 -16.91 13.74 8.68
CA GLU A 241 -17.56 13.68 7.36
C GLU A 241 -16.51 13.53 6.26
N TYR A 242 -16.79 12.77 5.21
CA TYR A 242 -15.86 12.59 4.08
C TYR A 242 -15.36 13.93 3.51
N CYS A 243 -16.29 14.86 3.27
CA CYS A 243 -15.97 16.20 2.80
C CYS A 243 -15.42 17.08 3.93
N ASN A 244 -14.32 17.80 3.68
CA ASN A 244 -13.81 18.80 4.59
C ASN A 244 -14.46 20.18 4.34
N GLY A 245 -15.76 20.27 4.58
CA GLY A 245 -16.54 21.49 4.31
C GLY A 245 -16.48 21.87 2.83
N ASP A 246 -16.02 23.10 2.56
CA ASP A 246 -15.86 23.63 1.19
C ASP A 246 -14.44 23.46 0.61
N SER A 247 -13.57 22.72 1.29
CA SER A 247 -12.18 22.49 0.88
C SER A 247 -12.08 21.41 -0.22
N ALA A 248 -11.00 21.44 -1.01
CA ALA A 248 -10.72 20.39 -2.00
C ALA A 248 -10.19 19.10 -1.34
N GLU A 249 -9.63 19.23 -0.15
CA GLU A 249 -9.16 18.19 0.74
C GLU A 249 -10.33 17.36 1.28
N THR A 250 -10.17 16.05 1.33
CA THR A 250 -11.09 15.14 2.01
C THR A 250 -10.56 14.78 3.40
N ASN A 251 -11.45 14.49 4.36
CA ASN A 251 -11.04 14.05 5.69
C ASN A 251 -10.62 12.57 5.71
N TRP A 252 -11.18 11.76 4.79
CA TRP A 252 -10.83 10.34 4.65
C TRP A 252 -9.63 10.17 3.70
N ASN A 253 -8.53 10.83 4.03
CA ASN A 253 -7.33 10.89 3.21
C ASN A 253 -6.45 9.65 3.37
N TYR A 254 -6.97 8.44 3.12
CA TYR A 254 -6.18 7.20 3.24
C TYR A 254 -5.07 7.11 2.18
N ILE A 255 -5.42 7.27 0.91
CA ILE A 255 -4.43 7.27 -0.20
C ILE A 255 -4.02 8.71 -0.51
N LEU A 256 -5.01 9.56 -0.81
CA LEU A 256 -4.83 10.97 -1.16
C LEU A 256 -5.99 11.78 -0.56
N GLY A 257 -5.69 12.95 -0.01
CA GLY A 257 -6.73 13.91 0.41
C GLY A 257 -7.22 14.79 -0.74
N CYS A 258 -6.33 15.13 -1.66
CA CYS A 258 -6.56 15.95 -2.85
C CYS A 258 -5.38 15.81 -3.82
N TYR A 259 -5.50 16.36 -5.02
CA TYR A 259 -4.36 16.59 -5.90
C TYR A 259 -3.72 17.95 -5.63
N SER A 260 -2.41 17.91 -5.48
CA SER A 260 -1.51 19.05 -5.28
C SER A 260 -0.96 19.54 -6.62
N GLY A 261 -0.93 18.68 -7.64
CA GLY A 261 -0.66 19.04 -9.03
C GLY A 261 -1.92 19.27 -9.86
N SER A 262 -1.73 19.53 -11.15
CA SER A 262 -2.81 19.54 -12.12
C SER A 262 -3.03 18.14 -12.70
N VAL A 263 -4.29 17.73 -12.77
CA VAL A 263 -4.74 16.51 -13.44
C VAL A 263 -5.01 16.71 -14.94
N ASP A 264 -4.87 17.93 -15.46
CA ASP A 264 -5.18 18.24 -16.87
C ASP A 264 -4.21 17.55 -17.83
N GLY A 265 -2.96 17.33 -17.40
CA GLY A 265 -1.93 16.62 -18.15
C GLY A 265 -2.09 15.11 -18.18
N THR A 266 -3.11 14.56 -17.51
CA THR A 266 -3.38 13.12 -17.42
C THR A 266 -4.50 12.70 -18.36
N GLU A 267 -4.23 11.69 -19.18
CA GLU A 267 -5.16 11.14 -20.16
C GLU A 267 -5.18 9.61 -20.05
N ILE A 268 -6.36 9.01 -20.29
CA ILE A 268 -6.52 7.56 -20.32
C ILE A 268 -6.93 7.13 -21.72
N TYR A 269 -6.22 6.14 -22.26
CA TYR A 269 -6.48 5.55 -23.57
C TYR A 269 -6.71 4.05 -23.48
N ASP A 270 -7.23 3.51 -24.57
CA ASP A 270 -7.45 2.08 -24.74
C ASP A 270 -6.23 1.42 -25.38
N SER A 271 -5.62 0.46 -24.67
CA SER A 271 -4.38 -0.20 -25.11
C SER A 271 -4.52 -0.96 -26.43
N THR A 272 -5.74 -1.30 -26.86
CA THR A 272 -5.98 -1.97 -28.16
C THR A 272 -5.76 -1.05 -29.36
N THR A 273 -5.76 0.26 -29.14
CA THR A 273 -5.60 1.28 -30.20
C THR A 273 -4.45 2.23 -29.94
N TYR A 274 -3.84 2.15 -28.76
CA TYR A 274 -2.73 3.00 -28.35
C TYR A 274 -1.42 2.56 -29.02
N THR A 275 -0.61 3.54 -29.41
CA THR A 275 0.76 3.31 -29.89
C THR A 275 1.70 4.06 -28.96
N LEU A 276 2.58 3.33 -28.27
CA LEU A 276 3.62 3.93 -27.44
C LEU A 276 4.64 4.65 -28.33
N ASN A 277 5.10 5.83 -27.90
CA ASN A 277 6.11 6.58 -28.63
C ASN A 277 7.47 5.84 -28.62
N ASP A 278 8.19 5.90 -29.74
CA ASP A 278 9.44 5.16 -29.96
C ASP A 278 10.58 5.59 -29.02
N ASP A 279 10.51 6.78 -28.43
CA ASP A 279 11.50 7.28 -27.48
C ASP A 279 11.23 6.84 -26.03
N CYS A 280 10.11 6.18 -25.77
CA CYS A 280 9.78 5.69 -24.45
C CYS A 280 10.73 4.56 -24.04
N VAL A 281 11.21 4.62 -22.80
CA VAL A 281 12.06 3.59 -22.18
C VAL A 281 11.39 3.04 -20.93
N PRO A 282 11.58 1.74 -20.59
CA PRO A 282 11.04 1.19 -19.35
C PRO A 282 11.48 1.98 -18.13
N ASP A 283 10.58 2.13 -17.16
CA ASP A 283 10.88 2.78 -15.88
C ASP A 283 11.38 1.75 -14.87
N ASP A 284 12.70 1.60 -14.78
CA ASP A 284 13.37 0.67 -13.87
C ASP A 284 13.11 0.95 -12.37
N THR A 285 12.44 2.05 -12.01
CA THR A 285 12.06 2.34 -10.62
C THR A 285 10.85 1.55 -10.12
N SER A 286 10.21 0.75 -10.99
CA SER A 286 8.95 0.04 -10.74
C SER A 286 9.06 -1.49 -10.65
N SER A 287 10.27 -2.07 -10.66
CA SER A 287 10.43 -3.54 -10.75
C SER A 287 10.04 -4.25 -9.45
N THR A 288 8.79 -4.71 -9.38
CA THR A 288 8.37 -5.88 -8.61
C THR A 288 8.78 -7.12 -9.39
N ASP A 289 10.03 -7.55 -9.26
CA ASP A 289 10.51 -8.80 -9.86
C ASP A 289 9.86 -9.98 -9.13
N GLY A 290 8.62 -10.33 -9.52
CA GLY A 290 8.02 -11.62 -9.23
C GLY A 290 8.88 -12.74 -9.86
N PRO A 291 8.84 -13.97 -9.33
CA PRO A 291 9.73 -15.03 -9.79
C PRO A 291 9.45 -15.36 -11.26
N VAL A 292 10.36 -14.95 -12.14
CA VAL A 292 10.37 -15.37 -13.55
C VAL A 292 10.58 -16.88 -13.58
N VAL A 293 9.54 -17.62 -13.96
CA VAL A 293 9.67 -19.01 -14.38
C VAL A 293 10.39 -18.98 -15.73
N VAL A 294 11.72 -19.00 -15.70
CA VAL A 294 12.54 -19.26 -16.88
C VAL A 294 12.38 -20.73 -17.27
N ASP A 295 11.64 -20.97 -18.36
CA ASP A 295 11.62 -22.26 -19.04
C ASP A 295 13.05 -22.58 -19.54
N PRO A 296 13.60 -23.80 -19.33
CA PRO A 296 15.01 -24.06 -19.60
C PRO A 296 15.24 -24.11 -21.10
N THR A 297 15.80 -23.04 -21.65
CA THR A 297 16.25 -23.00 -23.04
C THR A 297 17.64 -23.63 -23.15
N GLU A 298 17.86 -24.39 -24.22
CA GLU A 298 18.90 -25.39 -24.42
C GLU A 298 20.34 -24.96 -24.09
N SER A 299 21.07 -25.90 -23.48
CA SER A 299 22.49 -25.79 -23.14
C SER A 299 23.37 -25.64 -24.38
N PRO A 300 24.33 -24.69 -24.43
CA PRO A 300 25.31 -24.68 -25.50
C PRO A 300 26.38 -25.74 -25.25
N SER A 301 26.53 -26.65 -26.21
CA SER A 301 27.64 -27.60 -26.33
C SER A 301 28.87 -26.87 -26.91
N VAL A 302 29.95 -26.75 -26.13
CA VAL A 302 31.29 -26.47 -26.67
C VAL A 302 32.31 -27.46 -26.14
N SER A 303 32.91 -28.20 -27.08
CA SER A 303 33.99 -29.18 -26.88
C SER A 303 35.35 -28.50 -26.66
N PRO A 304 36.32 -29.18 -26.01
CA PRO A 304 37.62 -28.61 -25.65
C PRO A 304 38.70 -28.87 -26.73
N THR A 305 39.72 -28.02 -26.79
CA THR A 305 41.02 -28.36 -27.40
C THR A 305 42.18 -27.79 -26.57
N ASP A 306 43.11 -28.69 -26.24
CA ASP A 306 44.45 -28.51 -25.62
C ASP A 306 45.32 -27.46 -26.35
N GLY A 307 46.37 -26.83 -25.82
CA GLY A 307 47.30 -27.09 -24.72
C GLY A 307 48.50 -26.10 -24.82
N PRO A 308 49.57 -26.23 -24.00
CA PRO A 308 50.30 -25.10 -23.42
C PRO A 308 51.73 -24.86 -23.96
N VAL A 309 52.32 -23.68 -23.65
CA VAL A 309 53.78 -23.52 -23.57
C VAL A 309 54.18 -22.68 -22.36
N VAL A 310 55.11 -23.26 -21.59
CA VAL A 310 55.75 -22.82 -20.34
C VAL A 310 57.08 -22.14 -20.67
N VAL A 311 57.46 -21.04 -19.98
CA VAL A 311 58.67 -20.93 -19.12
C VAL A 311 58.91 -19.49 -18.60
N ASP A 312 59.13 -19.41 -17.28
CA ASP A 312 59.72 -18.34 -16.45
C ASP A 312 61.26 -18.59 -16.34
N PRO A 313 62.13 -17.90 -15.55
CA PRO A 313 62.01 -16.64 -14.78
C PRO A 313 63.28 -15.71 -14.75
N THR A 314 63.17 -14.65 -13.94
CA THR A 314 64.14 -14.07 -12.95
C THR A 314 65.06 -12.85 -13.22
N GLU A 315 64.87 -11.87 -12.32
CA GLU A 315 65.80 -11.04 -11.50
C GLU A 315 66.46 -9.72 -12.01
N SER A 316 66.36 -8.73 -11.10
CA SER A 316 66.81 -7.31 -10.99
C SER A 316 68.35 -7.10 -11.03
N PRO A 317 68.99 -5.94 -10.67
CA PRO A 317 68.53 -4.57 -10.30
C PRO A 317 69.37 -3.35 -10.84
N SER A 318 69.00 -2.13 -10.40
CA SER A 318 69.86 -0.94 -10.06
C SER A 318 70.52 -0.08 -11.15
N VAL A 319 70.21 1.24 -11.19
CA VAL A 319 71.17 2.36 -11.00
C VAL A 319 70.50 3.75 -10.89
N SER A 320 70.98 4.58 -9.96
CA SER A 320 71.09 6.07 -9.99
C SER A 320 72.63 6.40 -10.02
N PRO A 321 73.20 7.65 -10.09
CA PRO A 321 72.65 9.00 -9.79
C PRO A 321 73.21 10.24 -10.60
N THR A 322 72.74 11.47 -10.24
CA THR A 322 73.36 12.85 -10.30
C THR A 322 73.67 13.50 -11.67
N ASP A 323 73.66 14.83 -11.93
CA ASP A 323 73.91 16.11 -11.22
C ASP A 323 73.00 17.23 -11.81
N GLY A 324 72.53 18.28 -11.12
CA GLY A 324 73.29 19.43 -10.57
C GLY A 324 72.85 20.77 -11.23
N PRO A 325 73.14 21.97 -10.67
CA PRO A 325 72.10 22.94 -10.25
C PRO A 325 72.22 24.36 -10.85
N VAL A 326 71.18 25.21 -10.70
CA VAL A 326 71.36 26.67 -10.46
C VAL A 326 70.30 27.24 -9.52
N VAL A 327 70.80 27.99 -8.54
CA VAL A 327 70.19 28.71 -7.42
C VAL A 327 69.99 30.19 -7.79
N VAL A 328 68.90 30.85 -7.35
CA VAL A 328 68.92 32.12 -6.58
C VAL A 328 67.52 32.52 -6.05
N ASP A 329 67.56 33.14 -4.86
CA ASP A 329 66.56 33.37 -3.79
C ASP A 329 66.27 34.91 -3.68
N PRO A 330 65.73 35.52 -2.59
CA PRO A 330 64.55 35.29 -1.71
C PRO A 330 63.65 36.57 -1.56
N THR A 331 62.70 36.48 -0.61
CA THR A 331 62.21 37.53 0.34
C THR A 331 60.79 38.09 0.06
N LYS A 332 59.86 38.34 1.01
CA LYS A 332 59.82 38.47 2.49
C LYS A 332 58.43 38.05 3.04
N SER A 333 58.38 37.61 4.31
CA SER A 333 57.19 37.70 5.19
C SER A 333 57.15 39.05 5.93
N PRO A 334 55.98 39.48 6.47
CA PRO A 334 55.71 39.39 7.92
C PRO A 334 54.24 38.98 8.24
N SER A 335 53.99 38.05 9.18
CA SER A 335 53.77 38.21 10.63
C SER A 335 52.55 39.06 11.05
N VAL A 336 51.51 38.38 11.56
CA VAL A 336 50.67 38.79 12.71
C VAL A 336 50.12 37.54 13.40
N SER A 337 50.12 37.56 14.74
CA SER A 337 49.79 36.46 15.67
C SER A 337 48.35 36.60 16.25
N PRO A 338 47.92 35.84 17.29
CA PRO A 338 47.02 34.69 17.18
C PRO A 338 45.72 34.85 17.99
N THR A 339 44.69 34.02 17.76
CA THR A 339 43.68 33.71 18.80
C THR A 339 43.00 32.36 18.57
N ASP A 340 43.02 31.57 19.65
CA ASP A 340 42.20 30.41 20.05
C ASP A 340 42.12 29.17 19.15
N GLY A 341 42.74 28.09 19.66
CA GLY A 341 42.87 26.80 19.00
C GLY A 341 41.73 25.82 19.29
N PRO A 342 41.70 24.69 18.57
CA PRO A 342 40.96 23.51 18.97
C PRO A 342 41.87 22.44 19.57
N VAL A 343 41.28 21.69 20.50
CA VAL A 343 41.83 20.57 21.25
C VAL A 343 42.24 19.42 20.33
N VAL A 344 43.41 18.84 20.62
CA VAL A 344 43.91 17.58 20.03
C VAL A 344 43.27 16.39 20.75
N VAL A 345 42.71 15.45 19.99
CA VAL A 345 42.78 14.01 20.29
C VAL A 345 42.85 13.22 18.97
N ASP A 346 43.72 12.21 18.99
CA ASP A 346 44.28 11.38 17.91
C ASP A 346 43.28 10.48 17.14
N PRO A 347 43.70 9.85 16.02
CA PRO A 347 42.82 9.23 15.03
C PRO A 347 42.63 7.70 15.17
N THR A 348 41.59 7.23 14.48
CA THR A 348 41.40 5.92 13.83
C THR A 348 41.31 4.64 14.69
N GLU A 349 40.10 4.05 14.70
CA GLU A 349 39.91 2.65 14.30
C GLU A 349 38.68 2.52 13.38
N SER A 350 38.81 1.69 12.33
CA SER A 350 37.83 1.42 11.27
C SER A 350 36.65 0.54 11.74
N PRO A 351 35.49 0.56 11.07
CA PRO A 351 34.30 -0.16 11.51
C PRO A 351 34.38 -1.65 11.14
N THR A 352 34.14 -2.52 12.12
CA THR A 352 33.86 -3.94 11.87
C THR A 352 32.37 -4.15 12.02
N VAL A 353 31.69 -4.39 10.90
CA VAL A 353 30.27 -4.76 10.86
C VAL A 353 30.16 -6.26 11.15
N SER A 354 29.35 -6.63 12.13
CA SER A 354 28.89 -8.01 12.35
C SER A 354 27.51 -7.97 13.02
N PRO A 355 26.61 -8.89 12.68
CA PRO A 355 25.17 -8.66 12.71
C PRO A 355 24.62 -8.64 14.13
N THR A 356 23.98 -7.54 14.48
CA THR A 356 23.31 -7.40 15.77
C THR A 356 22.04 -8.26 15.79
N LYS A 357 22.11 -9.32 16.59
CA LYS A 357 21.02 -10.22 16.91
C LYS A 357 19.92 -9.40 17.59
N ASN A 358 18.79 -9.28 16.88
CA ASN A 358 17.54 -8.72 17.34
C ASN A 358 17.07 -9.45 18.62
N GLN A 359 17.11 -8.79 19.78
CA GLN A 359 16.27 -9.07 20.95
C GLN A 359 16.48 -7.99 22.03
N GLU A 360 15.62 -6.97 22.03
CA GLU A 360 15.23 -6.25 23.25
C GLU A 360 13.73 -5.91 23.23
N SER A 361 12.96 -6.79 23.88
CA SER A 361 11.64 -6.62 24.50
C SER A 361 10.49 -5.91 23.75
N SER A 362 9.84 -6.59 22.80
CA SER A 362 8.51 -6.22 22.28
C SER A 362 7.40 -6.62 23.27
N CYS A 363 7.29 -5.90 24.39
CA CYS A 363 6.05 -5.98 25.16
C CYS A 363 4.93 -5.31 24.36
N LEU A 364 4.03 -6.13 23.80
CA LEU A 364 2.85 -5.67 23.09
C LEU A 364 1.56 -6.22 23.72
N ASP A 365 0.49 -5.45 23.56
CA ASP A 365 -0.86 -5.95 23.79
C ASP A 365 -1.22 -6.98 22.73
N SER A 366 -2.07 -7.94 23.10
CA SER A 366 -2.60 -8.89 22.14
C SER A 366 -3.49 -8.16 21.13
N PRO A 367 -3.30 -8.36 19.82
CA PRO A 367 -4.16 -7.77 18.78
C PRO A 367 -5.55 -8.42 18.71
N LEU A 368 -5.79 -9.47 19.51
CA LEU A 368 -7.03 -10.25 19.47
C LEU A 368 -8.05 -9.74 20.48
N LYS A 369 -9.33 -9.97 20.19
CA LYS A 369 -10.43 -9.57 21.09
C LYS A 369 -10.39 -10.29 22.43
N VAL A 370 -10.75 -9.56 23.48
CA VAL A 370 -10.79 -10.07 24.86
C VAL A 370 -12.21 -10.14 25.42
N GLN A 371 -12.78 -11.35 25.41
CA GLN A 371 -14.14 -11.60 25.87
C GLN A 371 -15.16 -10.72 25.12
N LYS A 372 -15.75 -9.73 25.81
CA LYS A 372 -16.74 -8.79 25.27
C LYS A 372 -16.14 -7.43 24.92
N TYR A 373 -14.83 -7.24 25.12
CA TYR A 373 -14.13 -6.00 24.80
C TYR A 373 -13.41 -6.17 23.46
N SER A 374 -13.62 -5.22 22.55
CA SER A 374 -12.99 -5.18 21.23
C SER A 374 -11.50 -4.84 21.32
N THR A 375 -11.11 -3.98 22.27
CA THR A 375 -9.75 -3.46 22.43
C THR A 375 -9.24 -3.59 23.87
N CYS A 376 -7.92 -3.45 24.03
CA CYS A 376 -7.30 -3.37 25.35
C CYS A 376 -7.59 -2.04 26.07
N GLN A 377 -7.86 -0.97 25.33
CA GLN A 377 -8.39 0.27 25.92
C GLN A 377 -9.75 0.03 26.59
N GLY A 378 -10.67 -0.71 25.95
CA GLY A 378 -11.94 -1.09 26.57
C GLY A 378 -11.80 -1.95 27.84
N VAL A 379 -10.67 -2.63 28.03
CA VAL A 379 -10.33 -3.33 29.29
C VAL A 379 -9.90 -2.35 30.37
N VAL A 380 -9.14 -1.32 30.01
CA VAL A 380 -8.72 -0.24 30.90
C VAL A 380 -9.94 0.56 31.34
N ASP A 381 -10.76 1.03 30.39
CA ASP A 381 -11.95 1.85 30.65
C ASP A 381 -12.97 1.12 31.52
N ALA A 382 -13.10 -0.20 31.33
CA ALA A 382 -13.97 -1.02 32.15
C ALA A 382 -13.40 -1.36 33.53
N ASP A 383 -12.22 -0.85 33.89
CA ASP A 383 -11.45 -1.18 35.11
C ASP A 383 -11.31 -2.70 35.32
N LYS A 384 -10.65 -3.35 34.34
CA LYS A 384 -10.45 -4.81 34.34
C LYS A 384 -8.98 -5.23 34.44
N CYS A 385 -8.06 -4.27 34.46
CA CYS A 385 -6.61 -4.52 34.55
C CYS A 385 -6.15 -5.16 35.88
N SER A 386 -6.96 -5.12 36.94
CA SER A 386 -6.69 -5.84 38.19
C SER A 386 -6.76 -7.37 38.05
N LYS A 387 -7.47 -7.89 37.06
CA LYS A 387 -7.71 -9.32 36.87
C LYS A 387 -6.68 -9.92 35.91
N LYS A 388 -5.98 -10.96 36.38
CA LYS A 388 -4.91 -11.66 35.65
C LYS A 388 -5.22 -12.04 34.22
N LYS A 389 -6.44 -12.53 33.96
CA LYS A 389 -6.85 -12.94 32.62
C LYS A 389 -6.89 -11.79 31.60
N PHE A 390 -7.09 -10.55 32.05
CA PHE A 390 -7.19 -9.38 31.19
C PHE A 390 -5.81 -8.76 30.97
N TRP A 391 -5.06 -8.47 32.04
CA TRP A 391 -3.72 -7.90 31.87
C TRP A 391 -2.72 -8.84 31.20
N SER A 392 -2.89 -10.17 31.31
CA SER A 392 -2.04 -11.13 30.57
C SER A 392 -2.20 -11.04 29.05
N HIS A 393 -3.31 -10.45 28.61
CA HIS A 393 -3.64 -10.26 27.20
C HIS A 393 -3.42 -8.80 26.78
N CYS A 394 -3.69 -7.86 27.68
CA CYS A 394 -3.47 -6.42 27.54
C CYS A 394 -2.34 -5.96 28.48
N ARG A 395 -1.10 -6.36 28.17
CA ARG A 395 0.08 -6.12 29.01
C ARG A 395 0.52 -4.65 29.00
N VAL A 396 0.60 -4.01 27.85
CA VAL A 396 0.98 -2.60 27.70
C VAL A 396 -0.10 -1.73 28.33
N SER A 397 -1.35 -1.85 27.86
CA SER A 397 -2.48 -1.05 28.36
C SER A 397 -2.68 -1.17 29.87
N CYS A 398 -2.47 -2.36 30.45
CA CYS A 398 -2.60 -2.55 31.90
C CYS A 398 -1.31 -2.29 32.71
N GLY A 399 -0.24 -1.80 32.09
CA GLY A 399 1.04 -1.52 32.74
C GLY A 399 1.71 -2.76 33.35
N LYS A 400 1.60 -3.91 32.68
CA LYS A 400 2.13 -5.24 33.08
C LYS A 400 3.20 -5.77 32.14
N CYS A 401 3.91 -4.90 31.42
CA CYS A 401 5.00 -5.31 30.52
C CYS A 401 6.16 -6.01 31.23
N ASN A 402 6.38 -5.71 32.51
CA ASN A 402 7.36 -6.42 33.34
C ASN A 402 6.94 -7.86 33.71
N LYS A 403 5.81 -8.37 33.21
CA LYS A 403 5.33 -9.73 33.46
C LYS A 403 5.34 -10.55 32.17
N CYS A 404 6.26 -11.50 32.09
CA CYS A 404 6.23 -12.54 31.06
C CYS A 404 5.12 -13.57 31.35
N LEU A 405 4.00 -13.44 30.66
CA LEU A 405 2.91 -14.39 30.73
C LEU A 405 2.15 -14.47 29.40
N ASP A 406 1.78 -15.69 29.01
CA ASP A 406 0.84 -15.90 27.91
C ASP A 406 -0.56 -15.38 28.25
N SER A 407 -1.30 -14.98 27.22
CA SER A 407 -2.71 -14.70 27.39
C SER A 407 -3.47 -15.90 27.96
N LEU A 408 -4.24 -15.65 29.01
CA LEU A 408 -5.15 -16.64 29.59
C LEU A 408 -6.51 -16.68 28.87
N GLN A 409 -6.70 -15.87 27.83
CA GLN A 409 -7.92 -15.84 27.03
C GLN A 409 -7.99 -17.01 26.05
N LYS A 410 -9.20 -17.25 25.55
CA LYS A 410 -9.40 -18.12 24.39
C LYS A 410 -9.25 -17.24 23.15
N LEU A 411 -8.11 -17.37 22.49
CA LEU A 411 -7.79 -16.64 21.27
C LEU A 411 -8.72 -17.11 20.15
N LYS A 412 -9.20 -16.16 19.35
CA LYS A 412 -9.97 -16.40 18.13
C LYS A 412 -9.26 -15.66 17.01
N LEU A 413 -8.67 -16.40 16.08
CA LEU A 413 -8.01 -15.84 14.91
C LEU A 413 -8.99 -15.62 13.75
N SER A 414 -8.59 -14.83 12.77
CA SER A 414 -9.25 -14.70 11.46
C SER A 414 -9.18 -16.02 10.68
N GLN A 415 -7.99 -16.64 10.65
CA GLN A 415 -7.71 -17.92 9.99
C GLN A 415 -7.61 -19.12 10.95
N LYS A 416 -7.70 -20.34 10.40
CA LYS A 416 -7.53 -21.59 11.18
C LYS A 416 -6.04 -21.92 11.27
N VAL A 417 -5.50 -21.97 12.48
CA VAL A 417 -4.13 -22.48 12.70
C VAL A 417 -4.15 -24.00 12.75
N THR A 418 -3.21 -24.63 12.04
CA THR A 418 -2.96 -26.06 12.16
C THR A 418 -2.15 -26.32 13.42
N ILE A 419 -2.73 -27.04 14.37
CA ILE A 419 -2.04 -27.44 15.60
C ILE A 419 -1.90 -28.95 15.63
N ILE A 420 -0.64 -29.41 15.69
CA ILE A 420 -0.27 -30.82 15.66
C ILE A 420 0.11 -31.27 17.06
N PHE A 421 -0.42 -32.41 17.50
CA PHE A 421 -0.12 -33.00 18.81
C PHE A 421 0.09 -34.49 18.69
N GLU A 422 0.96 -35.06 19.51
CA GLU A 422 1.03 -36.51 19.69
C GLU A 422 0.03 -36.97 20.77
N LYS A 423 -0.73 -38.02 20.45
CA LYS A 423 -1.62 -38.69 21.40
C LYS A 423 -1.51 -40.20 21.21
N ASN A 424 -1.07 -40.91 22.25
CA ASN A 424 -0.89 -42.37 22.23
C ASN A 424 0.04 -42.88 21.12
N GLY A 425 1.05 -42.11 20.72
CA GLY A 425 1.97 -42.48 19.64
C GLY A 425 1.48 -42.15 18.23
N GLU A 426 0.30 -41.53 18.09
CA GLU A 426 -0.24 -41.07 16.81
C GLU A 426 -0.22 -39.54 16.70
N THR A 427 0.11 -39.06 15.51
CA THR A 427 0.07 -37.64 15.14
C THR A 427 -1.37 -37.21 14.89
N VAL A 428 -1.86 -36.25 15.68
CA VAL A 428 -3.19 -35.69 15.57
C VAL A 428 -3.11 -34.24 15.12
N THR A 429 -3.56 -33.99 13.89
CA THR A 429 -3.62 -32.64 13.29
C THR A 429 -5.00 -32.03 13.50
N LYS A 430 -5.05 -30.80 14.04
CA LYS A 430 -6.31 -30.06 14.23
C LYS A 430 -6.20 -28.64 13.69
N LYS A 431 -7.00 -28.31 12.67
CA LYS A 431 -7.20 -26.93 12.21
C LYS A 431 -8.16 -26.21 13.17
N LYS A 432 -7.70 -25.16 13.86
CA LYS A 432 -8.48 -24.45 14.88
C LYS A 432 -8.47 -22.94 14.68
N LYS A 433 -9.67 -22.36 14.63
CA LYS A 433 -9.88 -20.91 14.70
C LYS A 433 -9.91 -20.38 16.14
N LYS A 434 -10.15 -21.25 17.13
CA LYS A 434 -10.21 -20.89 18.56
C LYS A 434 -9.37 -21.82 19.43
N PHE A 435 -8.43 -21.27 20.20
CA PHE A 435 -7.55 -22.04 21.08
C PHE A 435 -7.04 -21.21 22.27
N LYS A 436 -6.25 -21.83 23.15
CA LYS A 436 -5.53 -21.16 24.24
C LYS A 436 -4.02 -21.32 24.02
N CYS A 437 -3.20 -20.42 24.53
CA CYS A 437 -1.74 -20.55 24.44
C CYS A 437 -1.20 -21.88 25.00
N LYS A 438 -1.84 -22.47 26.03
CA LYS A 438 -1.51 -23.81 26.53
C LYS A 438 -1.62 -24.92 25.47
N GLN A 439 -2.45 -24.72 24.45
CA GLN A 439 -2.58 -25.65 23.33
C GLN A 439 -1.41 -25.46 22.37
N VAL A 440 -1.02 -24.23 22.03
CA VAL A 440 0.19 -23.97 21.23
C VAL A 440 1.43 -24.51 21.94
N LYS A 441 1.56 -24.28 23.25
CA LYS A 441 2.67 -24.80 24.08
C LYS A 441 2.85 -26.33 24.01
N LYS A 442 1.77 -27.07 23.76
CA LYS A 442 1.79 -28.54 23.69
C LYS A 442 1.94 -29.05 22.25
N ALA A 443 1.89 -28.16 21.27
CA ALA A 443 1.97 -28.52 19.87
C ALA A 443 3.39 -28.95 19.52
N THR A 444 3.52 -29.94 18.65
CA THR A 444 4.83 -30.34 18.10
C THR A 444 5.34 -29.30 17.10
N ASN A 445 4.44 -28.68 16.33
CA ASN A 445 4.74 -27.57 15.41
C ASN A 445 4.65 -26.18 16.07
N LYS A 446 5.01 -26.08 17.37
CA LYS A 446 4.90 -24.83 18.14
C LYS A 446 5.74 -23.71 17.53
N ASP A 447 6.96 -24.00 17.09
CA ASP A 447 7.86 -22.98 16.54
C ASP A 447 7.32 -22.44 15.20
N ASP A 448 6.81 -23.30 14.31
CA ASP A 448 6.12 -22.89 13.08
C ASP A 448 4.89 -22.00 13.37
N ILE A 449 4.11 -22.33 14.40
CA ILE A 449 2.95 -21.52 14.79
C ILE A 449 3.41 -20.14 15.28
N CYS A 450 4.49 -20.10 16.06
CA CYS A 450 5.02 -18.86 16.62
C CYS A 450 5.72 -17.98 15.56
N GLN A 451 6.24 -18.57 14.48
CA GLN A 451 6.89 -17.84 13.39
C GLN A 451 5.87 -17.32 12.36
N ASN A 452 4.90 -18.16 11.97
CA ASN A 452 4.00 -17.84 10.86
C ASN A 452 2.70 -17.15 11.30
N TYR A 453 2.45 -17.01 12.60
CA TYR A 453 1.25 -16.33 13.11
C TYR A 453 1.63 -15.30 14.18
N SER A 454 1.92 -14.07 13.73
CA SER A 454 2.31 -12.94 14.57
C SER A 454 1.33 -12.66 15.72
N ASP A 455 0.02 -12.78 15.46
CA ASP A 455 -1.02 -12.69 16.49
C ASP A 455 -0.81 -13.67 17.64
N VAL A 456 -0.35 -14.89 17.32
CA VAL A 456 -0.08 -15.94 18.30
C VAL A 456 1.21 -15.66 19.04
N ALA A 457 2.25 -15.22 18.34
CA ALA A 457 3.51 -14.80 18.95
C ALA A 457 3.28 -13.68 19.99
N THR A 458 2.52 -12.66 19.60
CA THR A 458 2.18 -11.51 20.45
C THR A 458 1.26 -11.88 21.61
N SER A 459 0.29 -12.77 21.38
CA SER A 459 -0.67 -13.20 22.41
C SER A 459 -0.12 -14.27 23.35
N CYS A 460 0.88 -15.04 22.91
CA CYS A 460 1.50 -16.15 23.63
C CYS A 460 3.03 -15.97 23.74
N PRO A 461 3.51 -14.82 24.23
CA PRO A 461 4.92 -14.43 24.25
C PRO A 461 5.80 -15.45 24.99
N LYS A 462 5.33 -16.01 26.10
CA LYS A 462 6.08 -16.99 26.89
C LYS A 462 6.18 -18.33 26.19
N THR A 463 5.13 -18.72 25.47
CA THR A 463 5.13 -19.94 24.66
C THR A 463 6.05 -19.80 23.45
N CYS A 464 6.09 -18.61 22.84
CA CYS A 464 6.83 -18.33 21.62
C CYS A 464 8.25 -17.78 21.85
N GLY A 465 8.70 -17.66 23.10
CA GLY A 465 10.06 -17.18 23.40
C GLY A 465 10.26 -15.68 23.16
N GLY A 466 9.17 -14.91 23.10
CA GLY A 466 9.17 -13.45 23.00
C GLY A 466 9.11 -12.73 24.36
N CYS A 467 9.40 -13.47 25.43
CA CYS A 467 9.81 -12.90 26.70
C CYS A 467 11.33 -13.09 26.84
#